data_AF-A0A3P7MZJ7-F1
#
_entry.id   AF-A0A3P7MZJ7-F1
#
_cell.length_a   1.000
_cell.length_b   1.000
_cell.length_c   1.000
_cell.angle_alpha   90.00
_cell.angle_beta   90.00
_cell.angle_gamma   90.00
#
_symmetry.space_group_name_H-M   'P 1'
#
loop_
_entity.id
_entity.type
_entity.pdbx_description
1 polymer ?
#
loop_
_entity_poly.entity_id
_entity_poly.type
_entity_poly.pdbx_seq_one_letter_code
_entity_poly.pdbx_strand_id
1 'polypeptide(L)'
;MTGTNMSGDLRDPQRSIPSGTIAATVSTSIIYYALAVLFAASVDRSVLRDKFGRSIDNSMVVSTLAWPSPWVVTVGSFLSTFGAALQCLC
;
A
#
# COMPACT_ATOMS: atom_id res chain seq x y z
N MET A 1 -14.52 6.40 -3.93
CA MET A 1 -14.82 5.82 -5.26
C MET A 1 -14.10 6.65 -6.32
N THR A 2 -12.82 6.35 -6.57
CA THR A 2 -11.98 7.17 -7.46
C THR A 2 -12.07 6.74 -8.92
N GLY A 3 -12.50 5.51 -9.20
CA GLY A 3 -12.56 4.95 -10.56
C GLY A 3 -13.57 5.61 -11.52
N THR A 4 -14.54 6.36 -11.00
CA THR A 4 -15.52 7.11 -11.81
C THR A 4 -15.17 8.60 -11.95
N ASN A 5 -14.14 9.06 -11.24
CA ASN A 5 -13.78 10.48 -11.11
C ASN A 5 -13.24 11.07 -12.43
N MET A 6 -12.79 10.23 -13.37
CA MET A 6 -12.40 10.59 -14.75
C MET A 6 -13.29 9.94 -15.82
N SER A 7 -14.54 9.62 -15.49
CA SER A 7 -15.43 8.92 -16.42
C SER A 7 -15.74 9.69 -17.71
N GLY A 8 -15.61 11.03 -17.70
CA GLY A 8 -15.83 11.90 -18.86
C GLY A 8 -14.70 11.90 -19.91
N ASP A 9 -13.50 11.43 -19.56
CA ASP A 9 -12.34 11.34 -20.47
C ASP A 9 -12.16 9.91 -21.04
N LEU A 10 -13.01 8.97 -20.63
CA LEU A 10 -12.95 7.59 -21.10
C LEU A 10 -13.59 7.47 -22.48
N ARG A 11 -12.87 6.83 -23.41
CA ARG A 11 -13.40 6.49 -24.75
C ARG A 11 -14.67 5.65 -24.68
N ASP A 12 -14.76 4.73 -23.72
CA ASP A 12 -15.94 3.88 -23.45
C ASP A 12 -16.15 3.67 -21.93
N PRO A 13 -16.85 4.58 -21.24
CA PRO A 13 -16.98 4.55 -19.78
C PRO A 13 -17.77 3.34 -19.27
N GLN A 14 -18.81 2.91 -19.99
CA GLN A 14 -19.67 1.78 -19.58
C GLN A 14 -18.91 0.45 -19.47
N ARG A 15 -17.85 0.26 -20.26
CA ARG A 15 -17.03 -0.96 -20.21
C ARG A 15 -15.77 -0.79 -19.35
N SER A 16 -15.18 0.41 -19.36
CA SER A 16 -13.91 0.68 -18.69
C SER A 16 -14.05 0.79 -17.18
N ILE A 17 -15.18 1.33 -16.68
CA ILE A 17 -15.46 1.44 -15.24
C ILE A 17 -15.54 0.07 -14.55
N PRO A 18 -16.37 -0.90 -15.00
CA PRO A 18 -16.47 -2.20 -14.33
C PRO A 18 -15.18 -3.02 -14.48
N SER A 19 -14.58 -3.03 -15.67
CA SER A 19 -13.34 -3.79 -15.90
C SER A 19 -12.17 -3.22 -15.07
N GLY A 20 -12.03 -1.89 -15.01
CA GLY A 20 -10.98 -1.23 -14.24
C GLY A 20 -11.14 -1.42 -12.74
N THR A 21 -12.38 -1.36 -12.24
CA THR A 21 -12.66 -1.58 -10.80
C THR A 21 -12.31 -3.01 -10.38
N ILE A 22 -12.74 -4.00 -11.15
CA ILE A 22 -12.43 -5.42 -10.85
C ILE A 22 -10.91 -5.65 -10.92
N ALA A 23 -10.24 -5.15 -11.95
CA ALA A 23 -8.79 -5.27 -12.09
C ALA A 23 -8.04 -4.62 -10.91
N ALA A 24 -8.46 -3.44 -10.46
CA ALA A 24 -7.86 -2.76 -9.32
C ALA A 24 -8.07 -3.54 -8.01
N THR A 25 -9.29 -4.03 -7.76
CA THR A 25 -9.59 -4.84 -6.57
C THR A 25 -8.80 -6.14 -6.54
N VAL A 26 -8.71 -6.85 -7.67
CA VAL A 26 -7.93 -8.10 -7.76
C VAL A 26 -6.45 -7.84 -7.54
N SER A 27 -5.89 -6.81 -8.18
CA SER A 27 -4.47 -6.46 -8.06
C SER A 27 -4.09 -6.12 -6.62
N THR A 28 -4.89 -5.27 -5.95
CA THR A 28 -4.66 -4.92 -4.54
C THR A 28 -4.82 -6.12 -3.61
N SER A 29 -5.81 -6.99 -3.85
CA SER A 29 -6.01 -8.21 -3.07
C SER A 29 -4.81 -9.14 -3.16
N ILE A 30 -4.29 -9.39 -4.37
CA ILE A 30 -3.10 -10.23 -4.59
C ILE A 30 -1.90 -9.68 -3.84
N ILE A 31 -1.66 -8.37 -3.92
CA ILE A 31 -0.56 -7.71 -3.21
C ILE A 31 -0.71 -7.89 -1.69
N TYR A 32 -1.90 -7.68 -1.13
CA TYR A 32 -2.11 -7.85 0.31
C TYR A 32 -1.87 -9.28 0.78
N TYR A 33 -2.36 -10.29 0.04
CA TYR A 33 -2.13 -11.69 0.39
C TYR A 33 -0.65 -12.08 0.25
N ALA A 34 0.02 -11.63 -0.81
CA ALA A 34 1.44 -11.88 -1.00
C ALA A 34 2.28 -11.28 0.15
N LEU A 35 2.00 -10.02 0.52
CA LEU A 35 2.65 -9.37 1.65
C LEU A 35 2.36 -10.09 2.97
N ALA A 36 1.13 -10.53 3.21
CA ALA A 36 0.78 -11.27 4.42
C ALA A 36 1.58 -12.58 4.54
N VAL A 37 1.73 -13.34 3.45
CA VAL A 37 2.55 -14.56 3.43
C VAL A 37 4.03 -14.24 3.61
N LEU A 38 4.54 -13.19 2.97
CA LEU A 38 5.93 -12.74 3.13
C LEU A 38 6.25 -12.32 4.56
N PHE A 39 5.37 -11.55 5.21
CA PHE A 39 5.56 -11.19 6.62
C PHE A 39 5.48 -12.40 7.55
N ALA A 40 4.60 -13.36 7.26
CA ALA A 40 4.50 -14.59 8.03
C ALA A 40 5.75 -15.50 7.91
N ALA A 41 6.39 -15.52 6.73
CA ALA A 41 7.58 -16.32 6.48
C ALA A 41 8.88 -15.65 6.97
N SER A 42 8.95 -14.33 6.92
CA SER A 42 10.20 -13.58 7.13
C SER A 42 10.32 -12.92 8.50
N VAL A 43 9.24 -12.85 9.30
CA VAL A 43 9.24 -12.07 10.56
C VAL A 43 8.72 -12.87 11.74
N ASP A 44 9.42 -12.75 12.86
CA ASP A 44 9.05 -13.36 14.12
C ASP A 44 7.76 -12.75 14.70
N ARG A 45 6.88 -13.59 15.26
CA ARG A 45 5.56 -13.19 15.78
C ARG A 45 5.66 -12.18 16.93
N SER A 46 6.74 -12.26 17.70
CA SER A 46 7.05 -11.34 18.79
C SER A 46 7.27 -9.91 18.28
N VAL A 47 7.97 -9.79 17.16
CA VAL A 47 8.31 -8.52 16.49
C VAL A 47 7.10 -7.92 15.77
N LEU A 48 6.24 -8.75 15.15
CA LEU A 48 5.01 -8.29 14.49
C LEU A 48 3.98 -7.67 15.45
N ARG A 49 4.02 -8.06 16.72
CA ARG A 49 3.13 -7.53 17.77
C ARG A 49 3.61 -6.20 18.33
N ASP A 50 4.90 -5.87 18.15
CA ASP A 50 5.48 -4.61 18.61
C ASP A 50 5.29 -3.51 17.55
N LYS A 51 4.14 -2.82 17.64
CA LYS A 51 3.74 -1.76 16.69
C LYS A 51 4.73 -0.59 16.61
N PHE A 52 5.51 -0.34 17.66
CA PHE A 52 6.44 0.80 17.72
C PHE A 52 7.89 0.39 17.49
N GLY A 53 8.17 -0.89 17.23
CA GLY A 53 9.52 -1.38 16.95
C GLY A 53 10.50 -1.15 18.10
N ARG A 54 10.03 -1.08 19.35
CA ARG A 54 10.91 -0.95 20.53
C ARG A 54 11.91 -2.11 20.64
N SER A 55 11.56 -3.25 20.08
CA SER A 55 12.41 -4.44 20.01
C SER A 55 13.40 -4.43 18.84
N ILE A 56 13.31 -3.47 17.91
CA ILE A 56 14.16 -3.35 16.71
C ILE A 56 14.67 -1.91 16.52
N ASP A 57 15.27 -1.36 17.58
CA ASP A 57 15.91 -0.03 17.54
C ASP A 57 14.98 1.10 17.06
N ASN A 58 13.69 1.02 17.41
CA ASN A 58 12.67 2.03 17.11
C ASN A 58 12.40 2.23 15.59
N SER A 59 12.67 1.20 14.77
CA SER A 59 12.43 1.22 13.33
C SER A 59 11.16 0.45 12.94
N MET A 60 10.52 0.85 11.83
CA MET A 60 9.35 0.13 11.32
C MET A 60 9.75 -1.26 10.81
N VAL A 61 9.01 -2.31 11.18
CA VAL A 61 9.23 -3.69 10.71
C VAL A 61 9.29 -3.78 9.18
N VAL A 62 8.46 -2.99 8.49
CA VAL A 62 8.44 -2.94 7.02
C VAL A 62 9.67 -2.22 6.44
N SER A 63 10.26 -1.30 7.20
CA SER A 63 11.45 -0.54 6.82
C SER A 63 12.72 -1.39 6.97
N THR A 64 12.81 -2.28 7.96
CA THR A 64 13.96 -3.21 8.10
C THR A 64 14.01 -4.29 7.01
N LEU A 65 12.86 -4.65 6.44
CA LEU A 65 12.75 -5.57 5.29
C LEU A 65 13.00 -4.89 3.94
N ALA A 66 13.12 -3.57 3.90
CA ALA A 66 13.25 -2.82 2.65
C ALA A 66 14.69 -2.86 2.11
N TRP A 67 14.84 -3.20 0.83
CA TRP A 67 16.08 -3.10 0.07
C TRP A 67 15.95 -1.98 -0.97
N PRO A 68 16.94 -1.09 -1.21
CA PRO A 68 18.33 -1.08 -0.74
C PRO A 68 18.58 -0.34 0.59
N SER A 69 17.64 0.49 1.05
CA SER A 69 17.76 1.13 2.36
C SER A 69 16.41 1.27 3.08
N PRO A 70 16.40 1.21 4.43
CA PRO A 70 15.17 1.36 5.23
C PRO A 70 14.43 2.68 4.99
N TRP A 71 15.18 3.73 4.62
CA TRP A 71 14.66 5.08 4.36
C TRP A 71 13.71 5.16 3.17
N VAL A 72 13.81 4.25 2.19
CA VAL A 72 12.95 4.26 1.00
C VAL A 72 11.48 4.09 1.40
N VAL A 73 11.20 3.16 2.32
CA VAL A 73 9.83 2.91 2.78
C VAL A 73 9.31 4.05 3.65
N THR A 74 10.16 4.61 4.52
CA THR A 74 9.76 5.72 5.40
C THR A 74 9.44 6.99 4.60
N VAL A 75 10.28 7.38 3.65
CA VAL A 75 10.05 8.56 2.80
C VAL A 75 8.89 8.30 1.83
N GLY A 76 8.82 7.11 1.24
CA GLY A 76 7.75 6.75 0.31
C GLY A 76 6.36 6.74 0.95
N SER A 77 6.23 6.14 2.14
CA SER A 77 4.97 6.12 2.89
C SER A 77 4.55 7.52 3.34
N PHE A 78 5.49 8.35 3.78
CA PHE A 78 5.23 9.75 4.10
C PHE A 78 4.66 10.49 2.89
N LEU A 79 5.37 10.48 1.75
CA LEU A 79 4.96 11.21 0.56
C LEU A 79 3.63 10.69 -0.01
N SER A 80 3.40 9.37 0.03
CA SER A 80 2.13 8.76 -0.35
C SER A 80 0.96 9.21 0.53
N THR A 81 1.18 9.31 1.85
CA THR A 81 0.15 9.78 2.80
C THR A 81 -0.20 11.25 2.56
N PHE A 82 0.80 12.10 2.27
CA PHE A 82 0.55 13.49 1.88
C PHE A 82 -0.24 13.59 0.58
N GLY A 83 0.12 12.81 -0.44
CA GLY A 83 -0.62 12.78 -1.71
C GLY A 83 -2.08 12.35 -1.53
N ALA A 84 -2.33 11.33 -0.71
CA ALA A 84 -3.69 10.90 -0.38
C ALA A 84 -4.46 11.97 0.41
N ALA A 85 -3.81 12.67 1.35
CA ALA A 85 -4.43 13.75 2.10
C ALA A 85 -4.83 14.94 1.20
N LEU A 86 -3.95 15.32 0.27
CA LEU A 86 -4.24 16.36 -0.75
C LEU A 86 -5.41 15.95 -1.64
N GLN A 87 -5.47 14.68 -2.06
CA GLN A 87 -6.56 14.18 -2.88
C GLN A 87 -7.91 14.17 -2.16
N CYS A 88 -7.94 14.05 -0.83
CA CYS A 88 -9.16 14.13 -0.03
C CYS A 88 -9.59 15.56 0.30
N LEU A 89 -8.69 16.55 0.15
CA LEU A 89 -8.98 17.96 0.45
C LEU A 89 -9.70 18.67 -0.71
N CYS A 90 -9.51 18.18 -1.94
CA CYS A 90 -10.20 18.64 -3.14
C CYS A 90 -11.54 17.89 -3.33
#